data_AF-A0A1J3GS03-F1
#
_entry.id   AF-A0A1J3GS03-F1
#
_cell.length_a   1.000
_cell.length_b   1.000
_cell.length_c   1.000
_cell.angle_alpha   90.00
_cell.angle_beta   90.00
_cell.angle_gamma   90.00
#
_symmetry.space_group_name_H-M   'P 1'
#
loop_
_entity.id
_entity.type
_entity.pdbx_description
1 polymer ?
#
loop_
_entity_poly.entity_id
_entity_poly.type
_entity_poly.pdbx_seq_one_letter_code
_entity_poly.pdbx_strand_id
1 'polypeptide(L)'
;MDYDNYDGHRHEVKIVDSSPLHKWFKDSLDEEKMEILVNSYHHQGVKRLAQRFEPMAFAPDGLIEGFYDPDMYNPKEGKFLMGLQFHPERMRKNGLDEFDLPGCPVAYQEFVKAVISYQKKLNSSLSVPKELELNQEMENKRKILVRSFSLARSMYTRSYSMKNQPTESGLEVGAEFLESSTALSVDQEMRLMGATMRNGTQKLKLDEEKQRKATNIMKKMNAERLTELIAFYQLMGKISSEVLERKLHASSVNDLNITSQ
;
A
#
# COMPACT_ATOMS: atom_id res chain seq x y z
N MET A 1 -34.67 1.47 -5.29
CA MET A 1 -33.34 1.06 -5.75
C MET A 1 -33.54 -0.14 -6.63
N ASP A 2 -33.35 0.03 -7.93
CA ASP A 2 -33.37 -1.08 -8.89
C ASP A 2 -32.02 -1.79 -8.79
N TYR A 3 -32.00 -2.98 -8.17
CA TYR A 3 -30.77 -3.75 -7.97
C TYR A 3 -30.31 -4.43 -9.27
N ASP A 4 -31.19 -4.58 -10.25
CA ASP A 4 -30.89 -5.22 -11.53
C ASP A 4 -30.17 -4.24 -12.49
N ASN A 5 -30.29 -2.94 -12.23
CA ASN A 5 -29.65 -1.87 -12.99
C ASN A 5 -28.91 -0.86 -12.08
N TYR A 6 -28.33 -1.35 -10.98
CA TYR A 6 -27.59 -0.52 -10.03
C TYR A 6 -26.46 0.26 -10.71
N ASP A 7 -25.79 -0.39 -11.66
CA ASP A 7 -24.66 0.18 -12.40
C ASP A 7 -25.10 0.97 -13.65
N GLY A 8 -26.38 1.28 -13.85
CA GLY A 8 -26.89 1.87 -15.10
C GLY A 8 -26.78 3.39 -15.23
N HIS A 9 -26.64 4.12 -14.12
CA HIS A 9 -26.62 5.58 -14.19
C HIS A 9 -25.34 6.09 -14.87
N ARG A 10 -25.50 6.98 -15.84
CA ARG A 10 -24.41 7.62 -16.58
C ARG A 10 -24.64 9.12 -16.63
N HIS A 11 -23.56 9.89 -16.57
CA HIS A 11 -23.56 11.32 -16.84
C HIS A 11 -22.35 11.70 -17.70
N GLU A 12 -22.46 12.85 -18.37
CA GLU A 12 -21.41 13.38 -19.21
C GLU A 12 -20.29 13.95 -18.35
N VAL A 13 -19.05 13.76 -18.80
CA VAL A 13 -17.88 14.45 -18.25
C VAL A 13 -17.01 14.96 -19.39
N LYS A 14 -16.63 16.23 -19.27
CA LYS A 14 -15.74 16.91 -20.20
C LYS A 14 -14.29 16.65 -19.81
N ILE A 15 -13.52 16.10 -20.73
CA ILE A 15 -12.11 15.78 -20.56
C ILE A 15 -11.25 17.02 -20.88
N VAL A 16 -10.26 17.27 -20.02
CA VAL A 16 -9.30 18.36 -20.21
C VAL A 16 -8.25 17.96 -21.24
N ASP A 17 -7.98 18.85 -22.19
CA ASP A 17 -7.00 18.61 -23.23
C ASP A 17 -5.59 18.35 -22.70
N SER A 18 -4.82 17.52 -23.42
CA SER A 18 -3.45 17.14 -23.08
C SER A 18 -3.26 16.39 -21.74
N SER A 19 -4.33 16.19 -20.97
CA SER A 19 -4.33 15.41 -19.74
C SER A 19 -4.08 13.91 -20.01
N PRO A 20 -3.68 13.14 -18.99
CA PRO A 20 -3.67 11.68 -19.08
C PRO A 20 -5.00 11.08 -19.58
N LEU A 21 -6.14 11.57 -19.08
CA LEU A 21 -7.46 11.09 -19.49
C LEU A 21 -7.74 11.31 -20.97
N HIS A 22 -7.35 12.46 -21.54
CA HIS A 22 -7.51 12.70 -22.98
C HIS A 22 -6.80 11.59 -23.78
N LYS A 23 -5.56 11.23 -23.39
CA LYS A 23 -4.83 10.15 -24.09
C LYS A 23 -5.51 8.79 -23.98
N TRP A 24 -6.15 8.51 -22.84
CA TRP A 24 -6.79 7.21 -22.58
C TRP A 24 -8.11 7.05 -23.34
N PHE A 25 -8.89 8.12 -23.40
CA PHE A 25 -10.22 8.11 -23.99
C PHE A 25 -10.25 8.68 -25.41
N LYS A 26 -9.09 8.90 -26.04
CA LYS A 26 -8.99 9.50 -27.38
C LYS A 26 -9.93 8.87 -28.41
N ASP A 27 -10.04 7.55 -28.42
CA ASP A 27 -10.87 6.80 -29.38
C ASP A 27 -12.36 6.78 -28.99
N SER A 28 -12.73 7.39 -27.86
CA SER A 28 -14.09 7.47 -27.31
C SER A 28 -14.61 8.89 -27.18
N LEU A 29 -13.77 9.89 -27.47
CA LEU A 29 -14.14 11.30 -27.37
C LEU A 29 -14.91 11.74 -28.60
N ASP A 30 -15.97 12.50 -28.37
CA ASP A 30 -16.55 13.37 -29.40
C ASP A 30 -15.56 14.51 -29.67
N GLU A 31 -14.95 14.56 -30.86
CA GLU A 31 -13.90 15.53 -31.20
C GLU A 31 -14.36 17.00 -31.06
N GLU A 32 -15.66 17.27 -31.17
CA GLU A 32 -16.20 18.63 -31.02
C GLU A 32 -16.42 19.02 -29.55
N LYS A 33 -16.76 18.05 -28.70
CA LYS A 33 -17.20 18.31 -27.31
C LYS A 33 -16.19 17.94 -26.24
N MET A 34 -15.27 17.02 -26.55
CA MET A 34 -14.32 16.41 -25.61
C MET A 34 -15.02 15.77 -24.42
N GLU A 35 -16.12 15.04 -24.66
CA GLU A 35 -16.97 14.45 -23.62
C GLU A 35 -17.03 12.92 -23.72
N ILE A 36 -17.21 12.28 -22.55
CA ILE A 36 -17.52 10.85 -22.42
C ILE A 36 -18.64 10.64 -21.40
N LEU A 37 -19.34 9.49 -21.47
CA LEU A 37 -20.32 9.08 -20.46
C LEU A 37 -19.66 8.19 -19.41
N VAL A 38 -19.72 8.58 -18.13
CA VAL A 38 -19.18 7.82 -17.00
C VAL A 38 -20.25 7.54 -15.96
N ASN A 39 -19.99 6.57 -15.08
CA ASN A 39 -20.88 6.29 -13.97
C ASN A 39 -20.68 7.26 -12.80
N SER A 40 -21.70 7.41 -11.95
CA SER A 40 -21.61 8.28 -10.76
C SER A 40 -22.23 7.60 -9.54
N TYR A 41 -21.39 7.34 -8.53
CA TYR A 41 -21.76 6.72 -7.25
C TYR A 41 -21.11 7.44 -6.06
N HIS A 42 -21.26 8.75 -6.01
CA HIS A 42 -20.68 9.57 -4.94
C HIS A 42 -21.67 10.65 -4.51
N HIS A 43 -21.72 10.90 -3.20
CA HIS A 43 -22.51 12.00 -2.61
C HIS A 43 -21.59 13.13 -2.10
N GLN A 44 -20.28 12.97 -2.27
CA GLN A 44 -19.25 13.94 -1.97
C GLN A 44 -18.44 14.18 -3.23
N GLY A 45 -17.76 15.32 -3.29
CA GLY A 45 -16.91 15.66 -4.42
C GLY A 45 -15.92 16.75 -4.04
N VAL A 46 -14.98 17.02 -4.95
CA VAL A 46 -13.89 17.97 -4.72
C VAL A 46 -14.41 19.41 -4.74
N LYS A 47 -14.45 20.05 -3.57
CA LYS A 47 -14.82 21.48 -3.44
C LYS A 47 -13.71 22.42 -3.91
N ARG A 48 -12.46 22.11 -3.56
CA ARG A 48 -11.27 22.89 -3.94
C ARG A 48 -10.08 21.96 -4.08
N LEU A 49 -9.56 21.87 -5.29
CA LEU A 49 -8.37 21.08 -5.59
C LEU A 49 -7.12 21.79 -5.04
N ALA A 50 -6.16 21.03 -4.49
CA ALA A 50 -4.91 21.60 -4.01
C ALA A 50 -4.05 22.08 -5.18
N GLN A 51 -3.27 23.15 -4.99
CA GLN A 51 -2.49 23.82 -6.05
C GLN A 51 -1.53 22.90 -6.80
N ARG A 52 -1.08 21.82 -6.18
CA ARG A 52 -0.18 20.81 -6.76
C ARG A 52 -0.86 19.94 -7.82
N PHE A 53 -2.18 19.81 -7.80
CA PHE A 53 -2.91 18.94 -8.71
C PHE A 53 -3.55 19.75 -9.84
N GLU A 54 -3.62 19.11 -11.00
CA GLU A 54 -4.34 19.62 -12.15
C GLU A 54 -5.60 18.78 -12.40
N PRO A 55 -6.74 19.40 -12.77
CA PRO A 55 -7.94 18.68 -13.15
C PRO A 55 -7.75 17.98 -14.51
N MET A 56 -8.37 16.82 -14.66
CA MET A 56 -8.39 16.06 -15.91
C MET A 56 -9.79 15.91 -16.50
N ALA A 57 -10.84 16.05 -15.70
CA ALA A 57 -12.21 15.94 -16.13
C ALA A 57 -13.15 16.79 -15.26
N PHE A 58 -14.22 17.31 -15.87
CA PHE A 58 -15.27 18.08 -15.22
C PHE A 58 -16.66 17.55 -15.59
N ALA A 59 -17.55 17.46 -14.61
CA ALA A 59 -18.98 17.32 -14.88
C ALA A 59 -19.59 18.66 -15.38
N PRO A 60 -20.80 18.66 -15.98
CA PRO A 60 -21.45 19.87 -16.50
C PRO A 60 -21.69 20.97 -15.46
N ASP A 61 -21.78 20.60 -14.18
CA ASP A 61 -21.91 21.52 -13.04
C ASP A 61 -20.57 22.10 -12.54
N GLY A 62 -19.45 21.70 -13.17
CA GLY A 62 -18.10 22.11 -12.82
C GLY A 62 -17.43 21.27 -11.75
N LEU A 63 -18.06 20.18 -11.28
CA LEU A 63 -17.43 19.25 -10.34
C LEU A 63 -16.23 18.55 -10.99
N ILE A 64 -15.12 18.47 -10.25
CA ILE A 64 -13.92 17.77 -10.73
C ILE A 64 -14.15 16.26 -10.63
N GLU A 65 -14.08 15.58 -11.77
CA GLU A 65 -14.31 14.15 -11.92
C GLU A 65 -13.01 13.34 -12.07
N GLY A 66 -11.88 14.04 -12.24
CA GLY A 66 -10.55 13.45 -12.21
C GLY A 66 -9.47 14.51 -12.05
N PHE A 67 -8.36 14.15 -11.41
CA PHE A 67 -7.19 15.01 -11.24
C PHE A 67 -5.89 14.19 -11.22
N TYR A 68 -4.77 14.84 -11.48
CA TYR A 68 -3.45 14.23 -11.41
C TYR A 68 -2.39 15.21 -10.88
N ASP A 69 -1.25 14.68 -10.50
CA ASP A 69 -0.06 15.47 -10.15
C ASP A 69 0.91 15.45 -11.35
N PRO A 70 1.11 16.58 -12.05
CA PRO A 70 2.01 16.65 -13.20
C PRO A 70 3.45 16.22 -12.90
N ASP A 71 3.95 16.49 -11.69
CA ASP A 71 5.32 16.17 -11.29
C ASP A 71 5.48 14.68 -10.94
N MET A 72 4.38 14.04 -10.51
CA MET A 72 4.31 12.63 -10.10
C MET A 72 3.53 11.74 -11.07
N TYR A 73 3.31 12.20 -12.31
CA TYR A 73 2.71 11.39 -13.37
C TYR A 73 3.71 11.11 -14.49
N ASN A 74 4.41 9.98 -14.38
CA ASN A 74 5.23 9.43 -15.45
C ASN A 74 5.32 7.90 -15.27
N PRO A 75 4.38 7.15 -15.88
CA PRO A 75 4.34 5.70 -15.72
C PRO A 75 5.63 4.99 -16.18
N LYS A 76 6.36 5.56 -17.16
CA LYS A 76 7.62 4.98 -17.61
C LYS A 76 8.73 5.07 -16.55
N GLU A 77 8.70 6.08 -15.70
CA GLU A 77 9.65 6.30 -14.59
C GLU A 77 9.17 5.71 -13.25
N GLY A 78 8.01 5.06 -13.24
CA GLY A 78 7.42 4.52 -12.02
C GLY A 78 6.76 5.55 -11.12
N LYS A 79 6.34 6.69 -11.70
CA LYS A 79 5.55 7.71 -11.02
C LYS A 79 4.10 7.63 -11.48
N PHE A 80 3.16 7.50 -10.55
CA PHE A 80 1.74 7.46 -10.86
C PHE A 80 0.93 8.02 -9.70
N LEU A 81 0.44 9.25 -9.85
CA LEU A 81 -0.45 9.89 -8.89
C LEU A 81 -1.59 10.56 -9.64
N MET A 82 -2.79 10.03 -9.44
CA MET A 82 -4.03 10.60 -9.92
C MET A 82 -5.21 10.08 -9.10
N GLY A 83 -6.36 10.74 -9.25
CA GLY A 83 -7.64 10.31 -8.72
C GLY A 83 -8.73 10.44 -9.78
N LEU A 84 -9.67 9.50 -9.76
CA LEU A 84 -10.91 9.54 -10.54
C LEU A 84 -12.08 9.47 -9.56
N GLN A 85 -13.12 10.23 -9.83
CA GLN A 85 -14.33 10.26 -9.02
C GLN A 85 -15.37 9.24 -9.51
N PHE A 86 -15.43 9.01 -10.82
CA PHE A 86 -16.12 7.87 -11.42
C PHE A 86 -15.37 6.55 -11.22
N HIS A 87 -16.05 5.44 -11.52
CA HIS A 87 -15.63 4.07 -11.24
C HIS A 87 -15.39 3.27 -12.55
N PRO A 88 -14.20 3.40 -13.19
CA PRO A 88 -13.89 2.68 -14.43
C PRO A 88 -13.93 1.15 -14.29
N GLU A 89 -13.81 0.61 -13.08
CA GLU A 89 -13.87 -0.84 -12.82
C GLU A 89 -15.27 -1.42 -13.05
N ARG A 90 -16.30 -0.56 -12.92
CA ARG A 90 -17.72 -0.89 -13.07
C ARG A 90 -18.30 -0.48 -14.42
N MET A 91 -17.52 0.17 -15.27
CA MET A 91 -17.93 0.53 -16.63
C MET A 91 -17.72 -0.66 -17.56
N ARG A 92 -18.57 -1.69 -17.39
CA ARG A 92 -18.52 -2.96 -18.11
C ARG A 92 -19.85 -3.25 -18.78
N LYS A 93 -19.78 -3.90 -19.95
CA LYS A 93 -20.96 -4.34 -20.68
C LYS A 93 -21.69 -5.41 -19.88
N ASN A 94 -23.00 -5.27 -19.74
CA ASN A 94 -23.85 -6.17 -18.95
C ASN A 94 -23.57 -7.65 -19.27
N GLY A 95 -23.13 -8.41 -18.26
CA GLY A 95 -22.89 -9.84 -18.37
C GLY A 95 -21.62 -10.27 -19.11
N LEU A 96 -20.77 -9.33 -19.53
CA LEU A 96 -19.50 -9.59 -20.22
C LEU A 96 -18.33 -9.00 -19.44
N ASP A 97 -17.16 -9.62 -19.60
CA ASP A 97 -15.91 -9.13 -18.99
C ASP A 97 -15.29 -7.94 -19.79
N GLU A 98 -16.04 -7.38 -20.73
CA GLU A 98 -15.63 -6.31 -21.63
C GLU A 98 -16.01 -4.93 -21.06
N PHE A 99 -15.13 -3.94 -21.19
CA PHE A 99 -15.39 -2.57 -20.74
C PHE A 99 -16.32 -1.81 -21.69
N ASP A 100 -17.08 -0.84 -21.15
CA ASP A 100 -17.97 0.05 -21.89
C ASP A 100 -17.20 0.92 -22.89
N LEU A 101 -16.06 1.45 -22.44
CA LEU A 101 -15.18 2.32 -23.23
C LEU A 101 -13.76 1.72 -23.28
N PRO A 102 -13.08 1.77 -24.44
CA PRO A 102 -11.70 1.30 -24.59
C PRO A 102 -10.71 2.01 -23.67
N GLY A 103 -11.02 3.23 -23.22
CA GLY A 103 -10.19 3.98 -22.26
C GLY A 103 -10.25 3.48 -20.82
N CYS A 104 -11.32 2.79 -20.40
CA CYS A 104 -11.46 2.26 -19.03
C CYS A 104 -10.30 1.34 -18.60
N PRO A 105 -9.87 0.33 -19.38
CA PRO A 105 -8.76 -0.53 -19.00
C PRO A 105 -7.41 0.20 -18.94
N VAL A 106 -7.25 1.32 -19.66
CA VAL A 106 -5.97 2.04 -19.78
C VAL A 106 -5.51 2.59 -18.43
N ALA A 107 -6.43 2.97 -17.54
CA ALA A 107 -6.12 3.41 -16.19
C ALA A 107 -5.30 2.36 -15.41
N TYR A 108 -5.72 1.10 -15.47
CA TYR A 108 -5.04 -0.02 -14.83
C TYR A 108 -3.75 -0.38 -15.56
N GLN A 109 -3.73 -0.32 -16.89
CA GLN A 109 -2.53 -0.59 -17.68
C GLN A 109 -1.40 0.40 -17.37
N GLU A 110 -1.70 1.70 -17.30
CA GLU A 110 -0.71 2.72 -16.95
C GLU A 110 -0.29 2.63 -15.48
N PHE A 111 -1.20 2.26 -14.57
CA PHE A 111 -0.84 1.96 -13.18
C PHE A 111 0.13 0.77 -13.09
N VAL A 112 -0.18 -0.36 -13.73
CA VAL A 112 0.67 -1.56 -13.73
C VAL A 112 2.03 -1.26 -14.35
N LYS A 113 2.07 -0.51 -15.45
CA LYS A 113 3.31 -0.04 -16.07
C LYS A 113 4.16 0.79 -15.10
N ALA A 114 3.53 1.70 -14.35
CA ALA A 114 4.22 2.45 -13.31
C ALA A 114 4.76 1.54 -12.19
N VAL A 115 3.97 0.57 -11.72
CA VAL A 115 4.41 -0.38 -10.70
C VAL A 115 5.62 -1.19 -11.18
N ILE A 116 5.60 -1.70 -12.43
CA ILE A 116 6.72 -2.44 -13.02
C ILE A 116 7.97 -1.57 -13.12
N SER A 117 7.84 -0.33 -13.59
CA SER A 117 8.97 0.61 -13.68
C SER A 117 9.53 0.97 -12.30
N TYR A 118 8.65 1.19 -11.32
CA TYR A 118 9.04 1.46 -9.94
C TYR A 118 9.79 0.28 -9.32
N GLN A 119 9.28 -0.96 -9.51
CA GLN A 119 9.95 -2.18 -9.07
C GLN A 119 11.34 -2.31 -9.69
N LYS A 120 11.48 -2.08 -11.00
CA LYS A 120 12.78 -2.10 -11.69
C LYS A 120 13.76 -1.09 -11.10
N LYS A 121 13.28 0.13 -10.81
CA LYS A 121 14.07 1.20 -10.19
C LYS A 121 14.51 0.85 -8.76
N LEU A 122 13.62 0.24 -7.98
CA LEU A 122 13.99 -0.26 -6.65
C LEU A 122 15.06 -1.36 -6.76
N ASN A 123 14.88 -2.32 -7.66
CA ASN A 123 15.84 -3.41 -7.83
C ASN A 123 17.21 -2.92 -8.34
N SER A 124 17.25 -1.90 -9.20
CA SER A 124 18.51 -1.27 -9.63
C SER A 124 19.16 -0.39 -8.55
N SER A 125 18.39 0.10 -7.58
CA SER A 125 18.90 0.86 -6.44
C SER A 125 19.31 -0.04 -5.27
N LEU A 126 18.67 -1.22 -5.17
CA LEU A 126 18.97 -2.30 -4.22
C LEU A 126 20.03 -3.27 -4.73
N SER A 127 20.56 -3.10 -5.95
CA SER A 127 21.81 -3.74 -6.35
C SER A 127 22.96 -3.09 -5.56
N VAL A 128 23.06 -3.50 -4.30
CA VAL A 128 24.28 -3.55 -3.51
C VAL A 128 25.40 -4.07 -4.43
N PRO A 129 26.64 -3.58 -4.31
CA PRO A 129 27.77 -4.12 -5.06
C PRO A 129 27.73 -5.64 -5.08
N LYS A 130 27.92 -6.19 -6.28
CA LYS A 130 28.05 -7.62 -6.56
C LYS A 130 28.97 -8.24 -5.49
N GLU A 131 28.45 -9.24 -4.79
CA GLU A 131 29.11 -9.99 -3.71
C GLU A 131 29.58 -9.17 -2.50
N LEU A 132 28.75 -9.16 -1.45
CA LEU A 132 29.34 -9.36 -0.12
C LEU A 132 29.98 -10.76 -0.17
N GLU A 133 31.30 -10.85 -0.21
CA GLU A 133 32.03 -12.10 -0.01
C GLU A 133 31.71 -12.64 1.39
N LEU A 134 30.60 -13.36 1.48
CA LEU A 134 30.25 -14.11 2.67
C LEU A 134 31.17 -15.32 2.69
N ASN A 135 31.87 -15.51 3.80
CA ASN A 135 32.63 -16.74 3.99
C ASN A 135 31.69 -17.96 3.84
N GLN A 136 32.26 -19.12 3.52
CA GLN A 136 31.52 -20.34 3.23
C GLN A 136 30.46 -20.67 4.30
N GLU A 137 30.76 -20.36 5.56
CA GLU A 137 29.85 -20.58 6.69
C GLU A 137 28.63 -19.66 6.66
N MET A 138 28.82 -18.37 6.39
CA MET A 138 27.73 -17.39 6.31
C MET A 138 26.86 -17.59 5.06
N GLU A 139 27.46 -18.01 3.94
CA GLU A 139 26.73 -18.41 2.73
C GLU A 139 25.84 -19.63 3.00
N ASN A 140 26.36 -20.62 3.75
CA ASN A 140 25.59 -21.78 4.20
C ASN A 140 24.45 -21.39 5.14
N LYS A 141 24.70 -20.51 6.12
CA LYS A 141 23.65 -19.98 7.02
C LYS A 141 22.57 -19.23 6.25
N ARG A 142 22.94 -18.39 5.28
CA ARG A 142 22.01 -17.68 4.38
C ARG A 142 21.16 -18.65 3.57
N LYS A 143 21.76 -19.69 2.97
CA LYS A 143 21.03 -20.71 2.20
C LYS A 143 20.04 -21.51 3.06
N ILE A 144 20.43 -21.86 4.29
CA ILE A 144 19.55 -22.51 5.26
C ILE A 144 18.35 -21.60 5.57
N LEU A 145 18.60 -20.32 5.83
CA LEU A 145 17.56 -19.34 6.13
C LEU A 145 16.57 -19.15 4.97
N VAL A 146 17.07 -18.99 3.74
CA VAL A 146 16.22 -18.85 2.54
C VAL A 146 15.38 -20.11 2.31
N ARG A 147 15.95 -21.29 2.56
CA ARG A 147 15.26 -22.57 2.44
C ARG A 147 14.17 -22.73 3.50
N SER A 148 14.44 -22.36 4.75
CA SER A 148 13.45 -22.42 5.84
C SER A 148 12.30 -21.44 5.61
N PHE A 149 12.57 -20.21 5.16
CA PHE A 149 11.53 -19.26 4.77
C PHE A 149 10.68 -19.73 3.58
N SER A 150 11.31 -20.35 2.58
CA SER A 150 10.58 -20.91 1.43
C SER A 150 9.68 -22.08 1.84
N LEU A 151 10.17 -22.94 2.73
CA LEU A 151 9.43 -24.07 3.30
C LEU A 151 8.23 -23.56 4.13
N ALA A 152 8.45 -22.59 5.03
CA ALA A 152 7.42 -21.95 5.83
C ALA A 152 6.31 -21.34 4.94
N ARG A 153 6.68 -20.63 3.86
CA ARG A 153 5.71 -20.09 2.89
C ARG A 153 4.86 -21.19 2.25
N SER A 154 5.49 -22.30 1.84
CA SER A 154 4.78 -23.43 1.22
C SER A 154 3.81 -24.12 2.19
N MET A 155 4.19 -24.26 3.46
CA MET A 155 3.33 -24.84 4.49
C MET A 155 2.16 -23.93 4.83
N TYR A 156 2.39 -22.61 4.91
CA TYR A 156 1.34 -21.61 5.13
C TYR A 156 0.33 -21.57 3.97
N THR A 157 0.81 -21.60 2.73
CA THR A 157 -0.06 -21.62 1.55
C THR A 157 -0.88 -22.92 1.50
N ARG A 158 -0.30 -24.05 1.94
CA ARG A 158 -0.96 -25.35 2.01
C ARG A 158 -1.99 -25.43 3.15
N SER A 159 -1.73 -24.81 4.30
CA SER A 159 -2.68 -24.79 5.43
C SER A 159 -3.88 -23.86 5.20
N TYR A 160 -3.72 -22.78 4.42
CA TYR A 160 -4.85 -21.92 4.04
C TYR A 160 -5.84 -22.62 3.08
N SER A 161 -5.35 -23.58 2.28
CA SER A 161 -6.18 -24.36 1.33
C SER A 161 -6.93 -25.53 1.97
N MET A 162 -6.66 -25.87 3.24
CA MET A 162 -7.24 -27.01 3.96
C MET A 162 -7.75 -26.55 5.34
N LYS A 163 -8.95 -25.96 5.38
CA LYS A 163 -9.70 -25.89 6.65
C LYS A 163 -10.25 -27.28 6.97
N ASN A 164 -9.62 -27.99 7.92
CA ASN A 164 -10.27 -28.83 8.93
C ASN A 164 -9.23 -29.51 9.86
N GLN A 165 -9.10 -28.94 11.07
CA GLN A 165 -8.65 -29.55 12.34
C GLN A 165 -7.24 -30.15 12.51
N PRO A 166 -6.74 -30.21 13.77
CA PRO A 166 -5.33 -30.04 14.11
C PRO A 166 -4.64 -31.35 14.45
N THR A 167 -3.34 -31.43 14.19
CA THR A 167 -2.44 -32.30 14.93
C THR A 167 -1.08 -31.64 15.10
N GLU A 168 -0.60 -31.74 16.33
CA GLU A 168 0.69 -31.28 16.80
C GLU A 168 1.85 -31.83 15.96
N SER A 169 2.94 -31.06 16.00
CA SER A 169 4.30 -31.49 16.30
C SER A 169 5.30 -31.13 15.22
N GLY A 170 6.30 -30.35 15.65
CA GLY A 170 7.56 -30.17 14.94
C GLY A 170 7.69 -28.86 14.17
N LEU A 171 8.43 -27.93 14.79
CA LEU A 171 9.28 -26.91 14.15
C LEU A 171 8.47 -25.74 13.53
N GLU A 172 8.84 -24.46 13.63
CA GLU A 172 10.16 -23.83 13.69
C GLU A 172 9.93 -22.37 14.12
N VAL A 173 10.79 -21.82 14.97
CA VAL A 173 10.71 -20.43 15.51
C VAL A 173 10.56 -19.36 14.42
N GLY A 174 11.00 -19.66 13.19
CA GLY A 174 10.84 -18.78 12.03
C GLY A 174 9.40 -18.58 11.54
N ALA A 175 8.48 -19.52 11.82
CA ALA A 175 7.06 -19.38 11.48
C ALA A 175 6.34 -18.41 12.43
N GLU A 176 6.67 -18.44 13.73
CA GLU A 176 6.15 -17.48 14.72
C GLU A 176 6.68 -16.05 14.48
N PHE A 177 7.94 -15.91 14.03
CA PHE A 177 8.50 -14.62 13.66
C PHE A 177 7.71 -13.96 12.52
N LEU A 178 7.31 -14.73 11.50
CA LEU A 178 6.51 -14.21 10.38
C LEU A 178 5.08 -13.81 10.78
N GLU A 179 4.44 -14.53 11.69
CA GLU A 179 3.15 -14.09 12.25
C GLU A 179 3.29 -12.75 13.00
N SER A 180 4.44 -12.50 13.64
CA SER A 180 4.70 -11.24 14.35
C SER A 180 5.13 -10.07 13.46
N SER A 181 5.79 -10.34 12.32
CA SER A 181 6.33 -9.31 11.42
C SER A 181 5.44 -9.01 10.20
N THR A 182 4.40 -9.80 9.94
CA THR A 182 3.42 -9.57 8.84
C THR A 182 2.16 -8.83 9.28
N ALA A 183 2.09 -8.39 10.54
CA ALA A 183 1.21 -7.28 10.91
C ALA A 183 1.82 -5.98 10.34
N LEU A 184 1.46 -5.71 9.09
CA LEU A 184 1.65 -4.49 8.30
C LEU A 184 1.99 -3.24 9.12
N SER A 185 2.96 -2.47 8.65
CA SER A 185 3.35 -1.20 9.25
C SER A 185 2.12 -0.30 9.41
N VAL A 186 1.94 0.26 10.60
CA VAL A 186 0.83 1.18 10.94
C VAL A 186 0.79 2.39 9.97
N ASP A 187 1.92 2.73 9.35
CA ASP A 187 2.03 3.78 8.34
C ASP A 187 1.47 3.39 6.95
N GLN A 188 1.36 2.09 6.64
CA GLN A 188 0.69 1.61 5.41
C GLN A 188 -0.83 1.50 5.57
N GLU A 189 -1.34 1.20 6.77
CA GLU A 189 -2.78 1.23 7.03
C GLU A 189 -3.35 2.65 7.06
N MET A 190 -2.62 3.61 7.66
CA MET A 190 -3.12 4.98 7.81
C MET A 190 -3.20 5.76 6.49
N ARG A 191 -2.49 5.30 5.44
CA ARG A 191 -2.57 5.90 4.09
C ARG A 191 -3.63 5.29 3.19
N LEU A 192 -4.11 4.08 3.48
CA LEU A 192 -5.22 3.45 2.75
C LEU A 192 -6.60 3.83 3.33
N MET A 193 -6.63 4.48 4.50
CA MET A 193 -7.85 4.93 5.17
C MET A 193 -8.10 6.43 4.99
N GLY A 194 -8.19 6.86 3.73
CA GLY A 194 -8.77 8.16 3.34
C GLY A 194 -10.28 8.25 3.57
N ALA A 195 -10.82 7.56 4.57
CA ALA A 195 -12.21 7.57 4.95
C ALA A 195 -12.31 7.89 6.45
N THR A 196 -12.67 9.13 6.73
CA THR A 196 -13.38 9.64 7.91
C THR A 196 -13.20 8.87 9.23
N MET A 197 -12.45 9.50 10.14
CA MET A 197 -12.24 9.16 11.54
C MET A 197 -13.42 8.47 12.25
N ARG A 198 -13.24 7.22 12.67
CA ARG A 198 -13.91 6.58 13.84
C ARG A 198 -13.08 5.43 14.47
N ASN A 199 -11.76 5.57 14.65
CA ASN A 199 -10.90 4.46 15.10
C ASN A 199 -10.34 4.55 16.53
N GLY A 200 -10.95 5.33 17.43
CA GLY A 200 -10.51 5.39 18.84
C GLY A 200 -10.74 4.08 19.62
N THR A 201 -11.88 3.43 19.38
CA THR A 201 -12.30 2.24 20.14
C THR A 201 -11.75 0.92 19.61
N GLN A 202 -11.36 0.88 18.32
CA GLN A 202 -10.82 -0.33 17.69
C GLN A 202 -9.34 -0.55 18.04
N LYS A 203 -8.57 0.53 18.18
CA LYS A 203 -7.14 0.49 18.54
C LYS A 203 -6.91 -0.08 19.95
N LEU A 204 -7.72 0.35 20.93
CA LEU A 204 -7.65 -0.15 22.31
C LEU A 204 -7.94 -1.66 22.41
N LYS A 205 -8.99 -2.14 21.72
CA LYS A 205 -9.36 -3.57 21.72
C LYS A 205 -8.28 -4.45 21.07
N LEU A 206 -7.62 -3.93 20.02
CA LEU A 206 -6.53 -4.64 19.34
C LEU A 206 -5.29 -4.77 20.24
N ASP A 207 -4.98 -3.72 21.00
CA ASP A 207 -3.83 -3.72 21.93
C ASP A 207 -4.06 -4.65 23.13
N GLU A 208 -5.28 -4.71 23.67
CA GLU A 208 -5.65 -5.67 24.72
C GLU A 208 -5.54 -7.14 24.26
N GLU A 209 -5.97 -7.43 23.04
CA GLU A 209 -5.88 -8.79 22.49
C GLU A 209 -4.43 -9.22 22.26
N LYS A 210 -3.59 -8.30 21.74
CA LYS A 210 -2.15 -8.52 21.56
C LYS A 210 -1.45 -8.77 22.90
N GLN A 211 -1.76 -7.95 23.91
CA GLN A 211 -1.19 -8.12 25.25
C GLN A 211 -1.60 -9.45 25.87
N ARG A 212 -2.86 -9.87 25.69
CA ARG A 212 -3.35 -11.17 26.20
C ARG A 212 -2.64 -12.34 25.53
N LYS A 213 -2.45 -12.30 24.20
CA LYS A 213 -1.72 -13.35 23.46
C LYS A 213 -0.26 -13.43 23.90
N ALA A 214 0.43 -12.29 23.98
CA ALA A 214 1.81 -12.22 24.44
C ALA A 214 1.96 -12.76 25.88
N THR A 215 1.04 -12.40 26.78
CA THR A 215 1.03 -12.89 28.17
C THR A 215 0.86 -14.41 28.24
N ASN A 216 -0.03 -14.97 27.43
CA ASN A 216 -0.24 -16.42 27.39
C ASN A 216 0.96 -17.19 26.84
N ILE A 217 1.71 -16.60 25.91
CA ILE A 217 2.96 -17.18 25.39
C ILE A 217 4.04 -17.14 26.47
N MET A 218 4.24 -15.98 27.12
CA MET A 218 5.25 -15.83 28.19
C MET A 218 4.99 -16.76 29.38
N LYS A 219 3.72 -17.00 29.75
CA LYS A 219 3.35 -17.96 30.79
C LYS A 219 3.74 -19.42 30.48
N LYS A 220 3.91 -19.75 29.20
CA LYS A 220 4.32 -21.10 28.75
C LYS A 220 5.83 -21.25 28.58
N MET A 221 6.59 -20.16 28.70
CA MET A 221 8.05 -20.19 28.60
C MET A 221 8.68 -20.68 29.91
N ASN A 222 9.81 -21.38 29.80
CA ASN A 222 10.64 -21.69 30.95
C ASN A 222 11.43 -20.44 31.42
N ALA A 223 11.97 -20.50 32.64
CA ALA A 223 12.65 -19.35 33.26
C ALA A 223 13.85 -18.84 32.44
N GLU A 224 14.60 -19.75 31.81
CA GLU A 224 15.76 -19.40 30.97
C GLU A 224 15.34 -18.58 29.75
N ARG A 225 14.35 -19.04 28.98
CA ARG A 225 13.87 -18.30 27.80
C ARG A 225 13.20 -16.98 28.15
N LEU A 226 12.50 -16.93 29.29
CA LEU A 226 11.92 -15.68 29.77
C LEU A 226 13.02 -14.66 30.14
N THR A 227 14.12 -15.13 30.72
CA THR A 227 15.29 -14.30 31.06
C THR A 227 15.97 -13.76 29.80
N GLU A 228 16.18 -14.61 28.79
CA GLU A 228 16.71 -14.18 27.48
C GLU A 228 15.81 -13.15 26.80
N LEU A 229 14.49 -13.37 26.84
CA LEU A 229 13.50 -12.45 26.27
C LEU A 229 13.54 -11.08 26.97
N ILE A 230 13.64 -11.06 28.31
CA ILE A 230 13.78 -9.83 29.09
C ILE A 230 15.07 -9.10 28.71
N ALA A 231 16.20 -9.81 28.66
CA ALA A 231 17.49 -9.23 28.29
C ALA A 231 17.46 -8.63 26.88
N PHE A 232 16.82 -9.32 25.92
CA PHE A 232 16.63 -8.83 24.57
C PHE A 232 15.83 -7.51 24.52
N TYR A 233 14.67 -7.45 25.21
CA TYR A 233 13.87 -6.22 25.23
C TYR A 233 14.54 -5.06 25.97
N GLN A 234 15.32 -5.34 27.02
CA GLN A 234 16.13 -4.31 27.68
C GLN A 234 17.20 -3.75 26.74
N LEU A 235 17.89 -4.62 25.99
CA LEU A 235 18.87 -4.20 24.99
C LEU A 235 18.21 -3.34 23.91
N MET A 236 17.07 -3.78 23.37
CA MET A 236 16.31 -3.03 22.37
C MET A 236 15.84 -1.67 22.90
N GLY A 237 15.39 -1.61 24.15
CA GLY A 237 15.02 -0.37 24.83
C GLY A 237 16.19 0.60 24.96
N LYS A 238 17.38 0.10 25.31
CA LYS A 238 18.61 0.90 25.39
C LYS A 238 19.01 1.45 24.02
N ILE A 239 19.08 0.60 23.00
CA ILE A 239 19.40 1.01 21.62
C ILE A 239 18.41 2.06 21.12
N SER A 240 17.11 1.85 21.36
CA SER A 240 16.07 2.78 20.92
C SER A 240 16.20 4.14 21.61
N SER A 241 16.53 4.14 22.91
CA SER A 241 16.73 5.37 23.68
C SER A 241 17.97 6.13 23.19
N GLU A 242 19.10 5.45 22.97
CA GLU A 242 20.31 6.06 22.42
C GLU A 242 20.07 6.68 21.03
N VAL A 243 19.32 5.98 20.16
CA VAL A 243 18.97 6.49 18.83
C VAL A 243 18.04 7.70 18.94
N LEU A 244 17.07 7.67 19.88
CA LEU A 244 16.15 8.77 20.10
C LEU A 244 16.88 10.01 20.62
N GLU A 245 17.76 9.86 21.60
CA GLU A 245 18.60 10.94 22.14
C GLU A 245 19.48 11.55 21.05
N ARG A 246 20.14 10.73 20.21
CA ARG A 246 20.92 11.23 19.07
C ARG A 246 20.08 12.04 18.10
N LYS A 247 18.85 11.59 17.80
CA LYS A 247 17.93 12.33 16.93
C LYS A 247 17.53 13.67 17.55
N LEU A 248 17.21 13.69 18.84
CA LEU A 248 16.85 14.91 19.57
C LEU A 248 18.01 15.91 19.63
N HIS A 249 19.23 15.43 19.89
CA HIS A 249 20.43 16.27 19.88
C HIS A 249 20.78 16.79 18.49
N ALA A 250 20.62 15.99 17.43
CA ALA A 250 20.82 16.43 16.05
C ALA A 250 19.84 17.53 15.63
N SER A 251 18.58 17.49 16.08
CA SER A 251 17.63 18.59 15.89
C SER A 251 18.01 19.87 16.66
N SER A 252 18.55 19.74 17.88
CA SER A 252 18.92 20.90 18.71
C SER A 252 20.18 21.64 18.19
N VAL A 253 21.10 20.94 17.52
CA VAL A 253 22.29 21.55 16.90
C VAL A 253 21.95 22.31 15.61
N ASN A 254 20.90 21.90 14.88
CA ASN A 254 20.44 22.61 13.69
C ASN A 254 19.73 23.93 14.01
N ASP A 255 19.11 24.07 15.18
CA ASP A 255 18.44 25.32 15.59
C ASP A 255 19.41 26.42 16.08
N LEU A 256 20.63 26.05 16.49
CA LEU A 256 21.65 27.02 16.93
C LEU A 256 22.44 27.66 15.76
N ASN A 257 22.37 27.10 14.56
CA ASN A 257 23.07 27.62 13.38
C ASN A 257 22.24 28.58 12.51
N ILE A 258 20.99 28.87 12.89
CA ILE A 258 20.08 29.76 12.13
C ILE A 258 20.06 31.20 12.71
N THR A 259 20.65 31.45 13.88
CA THR A 259 20.66 32.77 14.55
C THR A 259 21.98 33.56 14.44
N SER A 260 22.89 33.15 13.56
CA SER A 260 24.11 33.94 13.23
C SER A 260 24.34 34.03 11.72
N GLN A 261 23.46 34.75 11.02
CA GLN A 261 23.75 35.49 9.79
C GLN A 261 22.91 36.77 9.77
#